data_AF-A0A0Q7YTT9-F1
#
_entry.id   AF-A0A0Q7YTT9-F1
#
_cell.length_a   1.000
_cell.length_b   1.000
_cell.length_c   1.000
_cell.angle_alpha   90.00
_cell.angle_beta   90.00
_cell.angle_gamma   90.00
#
_symmetry.space_group_name_H-M   'P 1'
#
loop_
_entity.id
_entity.type
_entity.pdbx_description
1 polymer ?
#
loop_
_entity_poly.entity_id
_entity_poly.type
_entity_poly.pdbx_seq_one_letter_code
_entity_poly.pdbx_strand_id
1 'polypeptide(L)' 'MVWTDNGGPILLFDQDRGSYHSLNKQASEMWRMIADGANRTQIVAALASSYEAPEGVLAADVADFLDSATASGLIVVRA' A
#
# COMPACT_ATOMS: atom_id res chain seq x y z
N MET A 1 5.76 3.83 -12.67
CA MET A 1 4.45 3.40 -12.12
C MET A 1 3.40 4.44 -12.46
N VAL A 2 2.29 4.03 -13.10
CA VAL A 2 1.17 4.92 -13.42
C VAL A 2 -0.07 4.41 -12.70
N TRP A 3 -0.82 5.30 -12.05
CA TRP A 3 -2.07 5.01 -11.37
C TRP A 3 -2.90 6.30 -11.26
N THR A 4 -4.19 6.14 -11.00
CA THR A 4 -5.12 7.26 -10.78
C THR A 4 -5.92 6.99 -9.51
N ASP A 5 -6.14 8.03 -8.71
CA ASP A 5 -7.06 7.96 -7.57
C ASP A 5 -8.44 8.46 -7.96
N ASN A 6 -9.45 7.60 -7.81
CA ASN A 6 -10.86 7.94 -7.99
C ASN A 6 -11.71 7.58 -6.76
N GLY A 7 -11.07 7.36 -5.59
CA GLY A 7 -11.74 6.93 -4.37
C GLY A 7 -12.10 5.43 -4.34
N GLY A 8 -11.90 4.69 -5.42
CA GLY A 8 -12.13 3.25 -5.51
C GLY A 8 -10.85 2.41 -5.37
N PRO A 9 -10.94 1.11 -5.70
CA PRO A 9 -9.77 0.24 -5.88
C PRO A 9 -8.81 0.80 -6.93
N ILE A 10 -7.51 0.75 -6.65
CA ILE A 10 -6.46 1.28 -7.52
C ILE A 10 -5.98 0.18 -8.48
N LEU A 11 -5.87 0.54 -9.76
CA LEU A 11 -5.15 -0.25 -10.76
C LEU A 11 -3.79 0.40 -11.01
N LEU A 12 -2.73 -0.34 -10.73
CA LEU A 12 -1.35 0.05 -11.00
C LEU A 12 -0.94 -0.49 -12.38
N PHE A 13 -0.37 0.38 -13.20
CA PHE A 13 0.30 -0.02 -14.44
C PHE A 13 1.82 0.16 -14.30
N ASP A 14 2.54 -0.95 -14.29
CA ASP A 14 3.98 -0.99 -14.44
C ASP A 14 4.32 -0.92 -15.93
N GLN A 15 4.61 0.29 -16.39
CA GLN A 15 4.97 0.58 -17.77
C GLN A 15 6.33 0.00 -18.18
N ASP A 16 7.23 -0.30 -17.24
CA ASP A 16 8.53 -0.87 -17.55
C ASP A 16 8.41 -2.38 -17.79
N ARG A 17 7.52 -3.05 -17.06
CA ARG A 17 7.26 -4.49 -17.18
C ARG A 17 6.05 -4.84 -18.06
N GLY A 18 5.23 -3.86 -18.42
CA GLY A 18 3.98 -4.05 -19.14
C GLY A 18 2.91 -4.81 -18.33
N SER A 19 2.98 -4.78 -16.99
CA SER A 19 2.09 -5.54 -16.10
C SER A 19 1.09 -4.65 -15.36
N TYR A 20 -0.06 -5.24 -15.04
CA TYR A 20 -1.10 -4.60 -14.24
C TYR A 20 -1.21 -5.27 -12.87
N HIS A 21 -1.35 -4.46 -11.82
CA HIS A 21 -1.60 -4.93 -10.46
C HIS A 21 -2.86 -4.26 -9.93
N SER A 22 -3.85 -5.07 -9.54
CA SER A 22 -5.07 -4.57 -8.91
C SER A 22 -4.90 -4.58 -7.40
N LEU A 23 -5.16 -3.46 -6.77
CA LEU A 23 -5.16 -3.33 -5.32
C LEU A 23 -6.59 -3.45 -4.80
N ASN A 24 -6.79 -4.25 -3.76
CA ASN A 24 -8.05 -4.23 -3.02
C ASN A 24 -8.21 -2.90 -2.25
N LYS A 25 -9.34 -2.73 -1.55
CA LYS A 25 -9.63 -1.47 -0.83
C LYS A 25 -8.51 -1.08 0.15
N GLN A 26 -8.10 -2.02 1.02
CA GLN A 26 -7.10 -1.79 2.06
C GLN A 26 -5.73 -1.50 1.45
N ALA A 27 -5.31 -2.27 0.45
CA ALA A 27 -4.06 -2.03 -0.28
C ALA A 27 -4.08 -0.69 -1.02
N SER A 28 -5.24 -0.26 -1.53
CA SER A 28 -5.40 1.05 -2.18
C SER A 28 -5.27 2.20 -1.17
N GLU A 29 -5.80 2.03 0.05
CA GLU A 29 -5.61 2.99 1.15
C GLU A 29 -4.13 3.08 1.55
N MET A 30 -3.46 1.94 1.74
CA MET A 30 -2.02 1.89 2.03
C MET A 30 -1.18 2.53 0.91
N TRP A 31 -1.51 2.24 -0.34
CA TRP A 31 -0.81 2.81 -1.49
C TRP A 31 -0.90 4.34 -1.53
N ARG A 32 -2.09 4.90 -1.27
CA ARG A 32 -2.29 6.36 -1.19
C ARG A 32 -1.44 6.99 -0.09
N MET A 33 -1.45 6.40 1.10
CA MET A 33 -0.62 6.88 2.21
C MET A 33 0.87 6.85 1.87
N ILE A 34 1.36 5.80 1.21
CA ILE A 34 2.76 5.71 0.77
C ILE A 34 3.07 6.79 -0.29
N ALA A 35 2.17 7.00 -1.25
CA ALA A 35 2.32 8.04 -2.26
C ALA A 35 2.38 9.45 -1.66
N ASP A 36 1.68 9.68 -0.55
CA ASP A 36 1.71 10.91 0.24
C ASP A 36 2.94 11.00 1.18
N GLY A 37 3.82 9.99 1.18
CA GLY A 37 5.06 9.97 1.95
C GLY A 37 4.94 9.42 3.37
N ALA A 38 3.84 8.75 3.71
CA ALA A 38 3.68 8.12 5.02
C ALA A 38 4.68 6.97 5.22
N ASN A 39 5.26 6.90 6.41
CA ASN A 39 6.08 5.77 6.84
C ASN A 39 5.21 4.64 7.45
N ARG A 40 5.83 3.48 7.69
CA ARG A 40 5.15 2.30 8.25
C ARG A 40 4.36 2.60 9.53
N THR A 41 4.94 3.33 10.48
CA THR A 41 4.29 3.65 11.75
C THR A 41 3.05 4.52 11.54
N GLN A 42 3.13 5.51 10.65
CA GLN A 42 2.00 6.37 10.30
C GLN A 42 0.87 5.59 9.62
N ILE A 43 1.21 4.66 8.72
CA ILE A 43 0.24 3.80 8.05
C ILE A 43 -0.49 2.91 9.07
N VAL A 44 0.23 2.25 9.98
CA VAL A 44 -0.38 1.41 11.03
C VAL A 44 -1.31 2.23 11.92
N ALA A 45 -0.86 3.42 12.36
CA ALA A 45 -1.70 4.29 13.19
C ALA A 45 -2.97 4.77 12.47
N ALA A 46 -2.86 5.11 11.17
CA ALA A 46 -4.00 5.50 10.37
C ALA A 46 -5.00 4.35 10.19
N LEU A 47 -4.52 3.14 9.92
CA LEU A 47 -5.37 1.95 9.82
C LEU A 47 -6.02 1.61 11.17
N ALA A 48 -5.30 1.72 12.28
CA ALA A 48 -5.86 1.47 13.61
C ALA A 48 -6.99 2.45 13.97
N SER A 49 -6.97 3.66 13.41
CA SER A 49 -8.08 4.63 13.58
C SER A 49 -9.31 4.29 12.74
N SER A 50 -9.14 3.55 11.64
CA SER A 50 -10.19 3.24 10.66
C SER A 50 -10.76 1.83 10.81
N TYR A 51 -10.02 0.91 11.42
CA TYR A 51 -10.35 -0.50 11.55
C TYR A 51 -10.31 -0.93 13.02
N GLU A 52 -11.36 -1.63 13.47
CA GLU A 52 -11.39 -2.29 14.79
C GLU A 52 -10.59 -3.61 14.73
N ALA A 53 -9.27 -3.51 14.67
CA ALA A 53 -8.37 -4.66 14.68
C ALA A 53 -7.20 -4.44 15.66
N PRO A 54 -6.64 -5.52 16.25
CA PRO A 54 -5.45 -5.40 17.10
C PRO A 54 -4.28 -4.81 16.32
N GLU A 55 -3.52 -3.90 16.95
CA GLU A 55 -2.37 -3.23 16.33
C GLU A 55 -1.36 -4.22 15.76
N GLY A 56 -1.11 -5.35 16.45
CA GLY A 56 -0.20 -6.39 15.97
C GLY A 56 -0.63 -7.06 14.67
N VAL A 57 -1.95 -7.18 14.42
CA VAL A 57 -2.49 -7.71 13.16
C VAL A 57 -2.30 -6.68 12.05
N LEU A 58 -2.66 -5.42 12.30
CA LEU A 58 -2.47 -4.34 11.33
C LEU A 58 -0.99 -4.14 10.97
N ALA A 59 -0.09 -4.23 11.95
CA ALA A 59 1.34 -4.12 11.73
C ALA A 59 1.93 -5.26 10.89
N ALA A 60 1.34 -6.46 10.98
CA ALA A 60 1.67 -7.61 10.14
C ALA A 60 1.13 -7.43 8.72
N ASP A 61 -0.14 -7.08 8.56
CA ASP A 61 -0.76 -6.83 7.26
C ASP A 61 -0.03 -5.73 6.46
N VAL A 62 0.36 -4.64 7.15
CA VAL A 62 1.16 -3.56 6.53
C VAL A 62 2.53 -4.08 6.12
N ALA A 63 3.18 -4.92 6.94
CA ALA A 63 4.47 -5.50 6.59
C ALA A 63 4.36 -6.40 5.36
N ASP A 64 3.39 -7.32 5.34
CA ASP A 64 3.15 -8.24 4.25
C ASP A 64 2.86 -7.50 2.93
N PHE A 65 2.11 -6.40 3.00
CA PHE A 65 1.86 -5.54 1.84
C PHE A 65 3.15 -4.87 1.34
N LEU A 66 3.94 -4.26 2.23
CA LEU A 66 5.19 -3.60 1.86
C LEU A 66 6.19 -4.60 1.26
N ASP A 67 6.29 -5.80 1.82
CA ASP A 67 7.15 -6.86 1.33
C ASP A 67 6.71 -7.33 -0.06
N SER A 68 5.40 -7.56 -0.25
CA SER A 68 4.83 -7.96 -1.54
C SER A 68 5.01 -6.89 -2.62
N ALA A 69 4.80 -5.63 -2.26
CA ALA A 69 4.98 -4.49 -3.16
C ALA A 69 6.45 -4.29 -3.54
N THR A 70 7.36 -4.47 -2.58
CA THR A 70 8.82 -4.39 -2.82
C THR A 70 9.29 -5.54 -3.70
N ALA A 71 8.87 -6.78 -3.42
CA ALA A 71 9.21 -7.96 -4.21
C ALA A 71 8.68 -7.85 -5.66
N SER A 72 7.52 -7.20 -5.83
CA SER A 72 6.93 -6.92 -7.15
C SER A 72 7.59 -5.73 -7.87
N GLY A 73 8.51 -5.01 -7.22
CA GLY A 73 9.18 -3.84 -7.77
C GLY A 73 8.29 -2.58 -7.82
N LEU A 74 7.16 -2.58 -7.11
CA LEU A 74 6.18 -1.50 -7.14
C LEU A 74 6.60 -0.31 -6.25
N ILE A 75 7.30 -0.61 -5.15
CA ILE A 75 7.85 0.39 -4.23
C ILE A 75 9.33 0.11 -3.98
N VAL A 76 10.05 1.14 -3.52
CA VAL A 76 11.45 1.03 -3.10
C VAL A 76 11.55 1.47 -1.65
N VAL A 77 12.01 0.58 -0.78
CA VAL A 77 12.31 0.90 0.62
C VAL A 77 13.64 1.64 0.67
N ARG A 78 13.65 2.82 1.30
CA ARG A 78 14.88 3.55 1.60
C ARG A 78 15.23 3.31 3.06
N ALA A 79 16.48 2.93 3.33
CA ALA A 79 17.05 2.78 4.67
C ALA A 79 17.40 4.14 5.28
#